data_AF-A0A7K2M7G2-F1
#
_entry.id   AF-A0A7K2M7G2-F1
#
_cell.length_a   1.000
_cell.length_b   1.000
_cell.length_c   1.000
_cell.angle_alpha   90.00
_cell.angle_beta   90.00
_cell.angle_gamma   90.00
#
_symmetry.space_group_name_H-M   'P 1'
#
loop_
_entity.id
_entity.type
_entity.pdbx_description
1 polymer ?
#
loop_
_entity_poly.entity_id
_entity_poly.type
_entity_poly.pdbx_seq_one_letter_code
_entity_poly.pdbx_strand_id
1 'polypeptide(L)'
;MAAALEVKATVVMPQAAPARSVEIAEGAGASVLLTDGMAEAFATAARLRDEGLTLVHPFDDPVVVAGQGTVGLELARDAGELTDVLVSVGGGGLIAGIAAALRALRPGVRVWGVETEGAEAMSRALAAGGPVP
;
A
#
# COMPACT_ATOMS: atom_id res chain seq x y z
N MET A 1 6.18 8.93 -9.73
CA MET A 1 7.21 9.51 -8.83
C MET A 1 8.61 9.36 -9.42
N ALA A 2 9.08 8.14 -9.70
CA ALA A 2 10.45 7.91 -10.17
C ALA A 2 10.87 8.77 -11.38
N ALA A 3 10.03 8.89 -12.41
CA ALA A 3 10.29 9.74 -13.58
C ALA A 3 10.51 11.23 -13.23
N ALA A 4 9.72 11.77 -12.30
CA ALA A 4 9.87 13.16 -11.85
C ALA A 4 11.17 13.39 -11.06
N LEU A 5 11.80 12.32 -10.58
CA LEU A 5 13.08 12.33 -9.87
C LEU A 5 14.23 11.83 -10.75
N GLU A 6 13.99 11.58 -12.04
CA GLU A 6 14.96 11.02 -12.98
C GLU A 6 15.57 9.67 -12.52
N VAL A 7 14.80 8.89 -11.75
CA VAL A 7 15.19 7.57 -11.26
C VAL A 7 14.59 6.48 -12.16
N LYS A 8 15.42 5.52 -12.56
CA LYS A 8 14.95 4.31 -13.27
C LYS A 8 14.14 3.43 -12.31
N ALA A 9 12.97 2.99 -12.73
CA ALA A 9 12.09 2.14 -11.94
C ALA A 9 11.76 0.84 -12.67
N THR A 10 11.72 -0.25 -11.91
CA THR A 10 11.19 -1.55 -12.35
C THR A 10 9.97 -1.87 -11.51
N VAL A 11 8.84 -2.18 -12.16
CA VAL A 11 7.59 -2.56 -11.49
C VAL A 11 7.31 -4.03 -11.78
N VAL A 12 7.25 -4.84 -10.73
CA VAL A 12 6.92 -6.26 -10.84
C VAL A 12 5.45 -6.44 -10.48
N MET A 13 4.68 -7.10 -11.35
CA MET A 13 3.26 -7.33 -11.13
C MET A 13 2.83 -8.70 -11.68
N PRO A 14 1.74 -9.31 -11.18
CA PRO A 14 1.20 -10.53 -11.78
C PRO A 14 0.57 -10.23 -13.15
N GLN A 15 0.54 -11.22 -14.04
CA GLN A 15 -0.14 -11.12 -15.35
C GLN A 15 -1.64 -10.82 -15.22
N ALA A 16 -2.26 -11.21 -14.11
CA ALA A 16 -3.65 -10.92 -13.80
C ALA A 16 -3.89 -9.45 -13.38
N ALA A 17 -2.85 -8.62 -13.26
CA ALA A 17 -3.01 -7.20 -12.96
C ALA A 17 -3.85 -6.52 -14.07
N PRO A 18 -4.71 -5.55 -13.72
CA PRO A 18 -5.49 -4.82 -14.73
C PRO A 18 -4.59 -4.19 -15.78
N ALA A 19 -4.93 -4.33 -17.07
CA ALA A 19 -4.14 -3.77 -18.18
C ALA A 19 -3.83 -2.28 -18.00
N ARG A 20 -4.80 -1.51 -17.48
CA ARG A 20 -4.63 -0.10 -17.15
C ARG A 20 -3.49 0.17 -16.16
N SER A 21 -3.26 -0.73 -15.19
CA SER A 21 -2.15 -0.58 -14.23
C SER A 21 -0.78 -0.78 -14.90
N VAL A 22 -0.70 -1.70 -15.86
CA VAL A 22 0.50 -1.90 -16.71
C VAL A 22 0.75 -0.64 -17.54
N GLU A 23 -0.26 -0.17 -18.26
CA GLU A 23 -0.18 1.02 -19.14
C GLU A 23 0.26 2.27 -18.38
N ILE A 24 -0.25 2.48 -17.16
CA ILE A 24 0.16 3.62 -16.31
C ILE A 24 1.64 3.51 -15.93
N ALA A 25 2.11 2.32 -15.57
CA ALA A 25 3.51 2.11 -15.17
C ALA A 25 4.46 2.33 -16.36
N GLU A 26 4.16 1.74 -17.51
CA GLU A 26 4.95 1.89 -18.73
C GLU A 26 4.92 3.32 -19.27
N GLY A 27 3.74 3.95 -19.28
CA GLY A 27 3.57 5.35 -19.69
C GLY A 27 4.30 6.33 -18.77
N ALA A 28 4.56 5.95 -17.52
CA ALA A 28 5.41 6.70 -16.60
C ALA A 28 6.91 6.37 -16.74
N GLY A 29 7.30 5.57 -17.74
CA GLY A 29 8.70 5.22 -18.05
C GLY A 29 9.28 4.09 -17.21
N ALA A 30 8.47 3.32 -16.47
CA ALA A 30 8.95 2.16 -15.74
C ALA A 30 9.12 0.93 -16.65
N SER A 31 10.12 0.10 -16.36
CA SER A 31 10.19 -1.24 -16.93
C SER A 31 9.24 -2.17 -16.17
N VAL A 32 8.25 -2.76 -16.85
CA VAL A 32 7.31 -3.70 -16.23
C VAL A 32 7.78 -5.13 -16.41
N LEU A 33 7.78 -5.91 -15.32
CA LEU A 33 8.01 -7.35 -15.33
C LEU A 33 6.75 -8.06 -14.88
N LEU A 34 6.16 -8.86 -15.77
CA LEU A 34 4.97 -9.66 -15.48
C LEU A 34 5.39 -11.06 -14.98
N THR A 35 4.68 -11.54 -13.97
CA THR A 35 4.90 -12.85 -13.31
C THR A 35 3.60 -13.64 -13.26
N ASP A 36 3.63 -14.95 -13.01
CA ASP A 36 2.42 -15.79 -13.05
C ASP A 36 1.47 -15.48 -11.87
N GLY A 37 2.00 -14.99 -10.75
CA GLY A 37 1.20 -14.66 -9.58
C GLY A 37 1.90 -13.74 -8.60
N MET A 38 1.15 -13.27 -7.60
CA MET A 38 1.67 -12.29 -6.64
C MET A 38 2.83 -12.83 -5.79
N ALA A 39 2.85 -14.13 -5.47
CA ALA A 39 3.96 -14.75 -4.76
C ALA A 39 5.27 -14.67 -5.56
N GLU A 40 5.21 -14.95 -6.87
CA GLU A 40 6.37 -14.83 -7.76
C GLU A 40 6.76 -13.36 -7.98
N ALA A 41 5.80 -12.44 -8.01
CA ALA A 41 6.08 -11.00 -8.08
C ALA A 41 6.95 -10.56 -6.89
N PHE A 42 6.59 -10.95 -5.66
CA PHE A 42 7.38 -10.66 -4.47
C PHE A 42 8.75 -11.35 -4.47
N ALA A 43 8.82 -12.62 -4.90
CA ALA A 43 10.09 -13.33 -5.03
C ALA A 43 11.03 -12.66 -6.04
N THR A 44 10.49 -12.21 -7.18
CA THR A 44 11.23 -11.49 -8.22
C THR A 44 11.70 -10.13 -7.71
N ALA A 45 10.86 -9.38 -7.00
CA ALA A 45 11.24 -8.11 -6.40
C ALA A 45 12.37 -8.29 -5.35
N ALA A 46 12.31 -9.36 -4.55
CA ALA A 46 13.38 -9.69 -3.60
C ALA A 46 14.70 -10.05 -4.31
N ARG A 47 14.65 -10.81 -5.41
CA ARG A 47 15.84 -11.11 -6.23
C ARG A 47 16.47 -9.83 -6.80
N LEU A 48 15.65 -8.93 -7.37
CA LEU A 48 16.14 -7.67 -7.92
C LEU A 48 16.80 -6.79 -6.86
N ARG A 49 16.28 -6.79 -5.63
CA ARG A 49 16.92 -6.15 -4.48
C ARG A 49 18.30 -6.73 -4.22
N ASP A 50 18.42 -8.05 -4.21
CA ASP A 50 19.69 -8.74 -3.97
C ASP A 50 20.71 -8.50 -5.11
N GLU A 51 20.23 -8.14 -6.30
CA GLU A 51 21.02 -7.69 -7.45
C GLU A 51 21.42 -6.19 -7.40
N GLY A 52 21.01 -5.48 -6.34
CA GLY A 52 21.45 -4.09 -6.08
C GLY A 52 20.40 -3.02 -6.33
N LEU A 53 19.14 -3.37 -6.62
CA LEU A 53 18.06 -2.40 -6.69
C LEU A 53 17.54 -2.05 -5.28
N THR A 54 17.01 -0.84 -5.11
CA THR A 54 16.28 -0.48 -3.89
C THR A 54 14.83 -0.94 -4.00
N LEU A 55 14.42 -1.86 -3.12
CA LEU A 55 13.03 -2.27 -3.01
C LEU A 55 12.21 -1.16 -2.33
N VAL A 56 11.18 -0.68 -3.02
CA VAL A 56 10.13 0.16 -2.43
C VAL A 56 8.91 -0.72 -2.22
N HIS A 57 8.67 -1.16 -0.98
CA HIS A 57 7.60 -2.10 -0.68
C HIS A 57 6.22 -1.43 -0.80
N PRO A 58 5.18 -2.08 -1.37
CA PRO A 58 3.91 -1.41 -1.66
C PRO A 58 3.09 -1.00 -0.41
N PHE A 59 3.41 -1.50 0.78
CA PHE A 59 2.69 -1.17 2.02
C PHE A 59 3.52 -1.31 3.30
N ASP A 60 4.25 -2.42 3.46
CA ASP A 60 5.11 -2.72 4.62
C ASP A 60 6.47 -1.99 4.57
N ASP A 61 6.41 -0.66 4.52
CA ASP A 61 7.58 0.22 4.64
C ASP A 61 7.20 1.47 5.44
N PRO A 62 7.97 1.86 6.48
CA PRO A 62 7.62 3.00 7.32
C PRO A 62 7.44 4.33 6.57
N VAL A 63 8.21 4.57 5.51
CA VAL A 63 8.11 5.79 4.69
C VAL A 63 6.86 5.74 3.81
N VAL A 64 6.54 4.57 3.26
CA VAL A 64 5.29 4.36 2.50
C VAL A 64 4.07 4.57 3.39
N VAL A 65 4.07 4.00 4.60
CA VAL A 65 3.01 4.18 5.62
C VAL A 65 2.87 5.65 6.00
N ALA A 66 3.98 6.33 6.29
CA ALA A 66 3.97 7.76 6.62
C ALA A 66 3.42 8.61 5.47
N GLY A 67 3.79 8.29 4.23
CA GLY A 67 3.24 8.91 3.04
C GLY A 67 1.73 8.73 2.93
N GLN A 68 1.19 7.54 3.22
CA GLN A 68 -0.27 7.34 3.23
C GLN A 68 -0.96 8.13 4.35
N GLY A 69 -0.25 8.36 5.47
CA GLY A 69 -0.77 9.12 6.60
C GLY A 69 -1.08 10.58 6.29
N THR A 70 -0.58 11.15 5.20
CA THR A 70 -0.92 12.52 4.81
C THR A 70 -2.41 12.69 4.54
N VAL A 71 -3.10 11.65 4.05
CA VAL A 71 -4.56 11.64 3.93
C VAL A 71 -5.21 11.84 5.31
N GLY A 72 -4.70 11.19 6.35
CA GLY A 72 -5.18 11.37 7.72
C GLY A 72 -4.91 12.78 8.27
N LEU A 73 -3.80 13.42 7.87
CA LEU A 73 -3.50 14.80 8.24
C LEU A 73 -4.48 15.79 7.60
N GLU A 74 -4.82 15.59 6.33
CA GLU A 74 -5.81 16.38 5.60
C GLU A 74 -7.20 16.19 6.24
N LEU A 75 -7.63 14.96 6.51
CA LEU A 75 -8.88 14.68 7.21
C LEU A 75 -8.94 15.32 8.60
N ALA A 76 -7.84 15.38 9.34
CA ALA A 76 -7.82 16.01 10.66
C ALA A 76 -7.97 17.54 10.59
N ARG A 77 -7.47 18.18 9.53
CA ARG A 77 -7.47 19.64 9.35
C ARG A 77 -8.76 20.13 8.69
N ASP A 78 -9.22 19.40 7.69
CA ASP A 78 -10.19 19.93 6.72
C ASP A 78 -11.59 19.32 6.92
N ALA A 79 -11.69 18.11 7.48
CA ALA A 79 -13.00 17.56 7.82
C ALA A 79 -13.46 18.17 9.14
N GLY A 80 -14.55 18.94 9.13
CA GLY A 80 -15.16 19.61 10.28
C GLY A 80 -15.48 18.66 11.45
N GLU A 81 -16.74 18.34 11.70
CA GLU A 81 -17.06 17.25 12.62
C GLU A 81 -16.79 15.90 11.95
N LEU A 82 -15.94 15.08 12.57
CA LEU A 82 -15.58 13.75 12.08
C LEU A 82 -15.62 12.77 13.23
N THR A 83 -16.39 11.69 13.08
CA THR A 83 -16.52 10.64 14.08
C THR A 83 -15.93 9.31 13.60
N ASP A 84 -15.98 9.06 12.28
CA ASP A 84 -15.71 7.77 11.68
C ASP A 84 -14.99 7.93 10.33
N VAL A 85 -13.99 7.09 10.10
CA VAL A 85 -13.29 6.98 8.81
C VAL A 85 -13.24 5.52 8.41
N LEU A 86 -13.80 5.19 7.26
CA LEU A 86 -13.73 3.86 6.66
C LEU A 86 -12.59 3.84 5.65
N VAL A 87 -11.68 2.87 5.78
CA VAL A 87 -10.46 2.78 4.96
C VAL A 87 -10.38 1.39 4.35
N SER A 88 -10.17 1.33 3.03
CA SER A 88 -9.91 0.06 2.35
C SER A 88 -8.62 -0.57 2.84
N VAL A 89 -8.64 -1.90 3.01
CA VAL A 89 -7.50 -2.67 3.49
C VAL A 89 -7.11 -3.69 2.43
N GLY A 90 -5.89 -3.53 1.91
CA GLY A 90 -5.12 -4.58 1.25
C GLY A 90 -4.01 -5.03 2.19
N GLY A 91 -2.76 -4.66 1.89
CA GLY A 91 -1.62 -4.92 2.78
C GLY A 91 -1.54 -4.04 4.05
N GLY A 92 -2.49 -3.11 4.24
CA GLY A 92 -2.62 -2.34 5.49
C GLY A 92 -1.89 -0.99 5.55
N GLY A 93 -1.05 -0.64 4.57
CA GLY A 93 -0.26 0.61 4.60
C GLY A 93 -1.10 1.89 4.68
N LEU A 94 -2.22 1.95 3.94
CA LEU A 94 -3.12 3.10 3.94
C LEU A 94 -3.80 3.32 5.31
N ILE A 95 -4.45 2.28 5.85
CA ILE A 95 -5.11 2.35 7.14
C ILE A 95 -4.12 2.61 8.28
N ALA A 96 -2.92 2.03 8.23
CA ALA A 96 -1.89 2.26 9.23
C ALA A 96 -1.48 3.75 9.28
N GLY A 97 -1.23 4.35 8.12
CA GLY A 97 -0.87 5.77 8.02
C GLY A 97 -1.99 6.69 8.49
N ILE A 98 -3.22 6.48 7.99
CA ILE A 98 -4.39 7.29 8.36
C ILE A 98 -4.67 7.18 9.87
N ALA A 99 -4.66 5.96 10.41
CA ALA A 99 -4.92 5.72 11.83
C ALA A 99 -3.85 6.38 12.72
N ALA A 100 -2.57 6.33 12.34
CA ALA A 100 -1.50 6.99 13.08
C ALA A 100 -1.71 8.52 13.14
N ALA A 101 -2.01 9.15 12.00
CA ALA A 101 -2.27 10.59 11.92
C ALA A 101 -3.51 11.01 12.71
N LEU A 102 -4.63 10.30 12.55
CA LEU A 102 -5.88 10.61 13.25
C LEU A 102 -5.78 10.34 14.75
N ARG A 103 -5.08 9.28 15.17
CA ARG A 103 -4.88 9.02 16.60
C ARG A 103 -4.08 10.13 17.28
N ALA A 104 -3.12 10.72 16.57
CA ALA A 104 -2.31 11.82 17.10
C ALA A 104 -3.08 13.15 17.18
N LEU A 105 -3.92 13.46 16.17
CA LEU A 105 -4.57 14.77 16.05
C LEU A 105 -6.01 14.81 16.55
N ARG A 106 -6.76 13.71 16.38
CA ARG A 106 -8.18 13.57 16.72
C ARG A 106 -8.47 12.19 17.33
N PRO A 107 -7.98 11.90 18.55
CA PRO A 107 -8.04 10.56 19.15
C PRO A 107 -9.45 9.99 19.36
N GLY A 108 -10.50 10.82 19.28
CA GLY A 108 -11.90 10.38 19.34
C GLY A 108 -12.47 9.83 18.02
N VAL A 109 -11.77 10.01 16.89
CA VAL A 109 -12.20 9.48 15.59
C VAL A 109 -11.98 7.96 15.55
N ARG A 110 -13.01 7.22 15.16
CA ARG A 110 -12.94 5.77 14.94
C ARG A 110 -12.46 5.49 13.52
N VAL A 111 -11.54 4.55 13.37
CA VAL A 111 -11.02 4.13 12.05
C VAL A 111 -11.41 2.67 11.82
N TRP A 112 -12.11 2.42 10.72
CA TRP A 112 -12.65 1.11 10.36
C TRP A 112 -11.97 0.58 9.11
N GLY A 113 -11.35 -0.59 9.22
CA GLY A 113 -10.83 -1.32 8.07
C GLY A 113 -11.96 -1.99 7.28
N VAL A 114 -11.89 -1.91 5.96
CA VAL A 114 -12.84 -2.56 5.04
C VAL A 114 -12.07 -3.45 4.07
N GLU A 115 -12.38 -4.74 4.08
CA GLU A 115 -11.82 -5.75 3.16
C GLU A 115 -12.89 -6.27 2.20
N THR A 116 -12.46 -6.88 1.10
CA THR A 116 -13.36 -7.60 0.19
C THR A 116 -13.55 -9.03 0.68
N GLU A 117 -14.79 -9.53 0.63
CA GLU A 117 -15.10 -10.93 0.90
C GLU A 117 -14.27 -11.85 -0.01
N GLY A 118 -13.61 -12.84 0.57
CA GLY A 118 -12.64 -13.71 -0.12
C GLY A 118 -11.20 -13.19 -0.13
N ALA A 119 -10.95 -12.00 0.41
CA ALA A 119 -9.61 -11.39 0.55
C ALA A 119 -9.38 -10.81 1.95
N GLU A 120 -9.94 -11.42 2.99
CA GLU A 120 -9.92 -10.91 4.38
C GLU A 120 -8.61 -11.22 5.15
N ALA A 121 -7.45 -10.91 4.55
CA ALA A 121 -6.14 -11.22 5.12
C ALA A 121 -5.92 -10.54 6.49
N MET A 122 -6.30 -9.27 6.62
CA MET A 122 -6.14 -8.50 7.85
C MET A 122 -7.11 -8.97 8.94
N SER A 123 -8.38 -9.20 8.61
CA SER A 123 -9.35 -9.69 9.59
C SER A 123 -8.96 -11.06 10.15
N ARG A 124 -8.48 -11.97 9.28
CA ARG A 124 -7.94 -13.27 9.71
C ARG A 124 -6.70 -13.09 10.59
N ALA A 125 -5.78 -12.20 10.21
CA ALA A 125 -4.59 -11.93 10.99
C ALA A 125 -4.93 -11.37 12.39
N LEU A 126 -5.85 -10.42 12.48
CA LEU A 126 -6.29 -9.85 13.76
C LEU A 126 -6.94 -10.89 14.66
N ALA A 127 -7.79 -11.77 14.11
CA ALA A 127 -8.41 -12.87 14.85
C ALA A 127 -7.38 -13.89 15.38
N ALA A 128 -6.29 -14.10 14.64
CA ALA A 128 -5.20 -15.00 15.03
C ALA A 128 -4.12 -14.35 15.92
N GLY A 129 -4.17 -13.02 16.11
CA GLY A 129 -3.15 -12.26 16.83
C GLY A 129 -1.87 -11.95 16.03
N GLY A 130 -1.89 -12.15 14.71
CA GLY A 130 -0.77 -11.86 13.81
C GLY A 130 -0.99 -12.39 12.38
N PRO A 131 -0.11 -12.04 11.42
CA PRO A 131 -0.22 -12.52 10.04
C PRO A 131 -0.31 -14.03 9.94
N VAL A 132 -1.20 -14.53 9.07
CA VAL A 132 -1.42 -15.96 8.83
C VAL A 132 -1.02 -16.34 7.40
N PRO A 133 -0.61 -17.61 7.16
CA PRO A 133 -0.38 -18.12 5.81
C PRO A 133 -1.61 -18.12 4.90
#